data_AF-A0AA35TIH9-F1
#
_entry.id   AF-A0AA35TIH9-F1
#
_cell.length_a   1.000
_cell.length_b   1.000
_cell.length_c   1.000
_cell.angle_alpha   90.00
_cell.angle_beta   90.00
_cell.angle_gamma   90.00
#
_symmetry.space_group_name_H-M   'P 1'
#
loop_
_entity.id
_entity.type
_entity.pdbx_description
1 polymer ?
#
loop_
_entity_poly.entity_id
_entity_poly.type
_entity_poly.pdbx_seq_one_letter_code
_entity_poly.pdbx_strand_id
1 'polypeptide(L)'
;MEACLAVEREQEKVVKKLKAVSGSATEKLQQVLHQIQALKELLTAAAPDAKVSEAQREAVRQCLYSIKEAAQAASNEHKDMHATISKLGKAIDKNFSADISAMNVDGAFSGQPCLELNRVICEHLFRQGKMEVGETLMKEAELELDQSYLGQFTELNLVLEALRSRNVEPALEWAVVHRERLLAHGSCLEFKLRQLKFLSLLSGGHTSEALAYAKILGQFAPKHIFEIKRLMGCFLFAHRGLEQSPYADLLDPWHWTEVADMFARDACKLLGLSLESPLRVSLSAGCLALPQLLHLRSVMVQRQVSDIWSRDELPCEVNLGWERRYHSVFTCPILRQQTTDGNPPVRLLCGHAISRDAMKKLIIQSRSRLKCPYCPIEMLEGEVQEIKF
;
A
#
# COMPACT_ATOMS: atom_id res chain seq x y z
N MET A 1 7.11 -8.46 -12.54
CA MET A 1 8.23 -7.54 -12.26
C MET A 1 9.07 -7.26 -13.50
N GLU A 2 9.51 -8.25 -14.27
CA GLU A 2 10.35 -8.04 -15.46
C GLU A 2 9.73 -7.11 -16.52
N ALA A 3 8.43 -7.25 -16.80
CA ALA A 3 7.69 -6.35 -17.68
C ALA A 3 7.76 -4.88 -17.24
N CYS A 4 7.53 -4.62 -15.94
CA CYS A 4 7.64 -3.29 -15.36
C CYS A 4 9.08 -2.75 -15.45
N LEU A 5 10.07 -3.56 -15.07
CA LEU A 5 11.49 -3.18 -15.15
C LEU A 5 11.94 -2.89 -16.58
N ALA A 6 11.41 -3.62 -17.57
CA ALA A 6 11.72 -3.38 -18.98
C ALA A 6 11.19 -2.03 -19.47
N VAL A 7 9.96 -1.66 -19.05
CA VAL A 7 9.36 -0.36 -19.39
C VAL A 7 10.00 0.78 -18.60
N GLU A 8 10.32 0.56 -17.33
CA GLU A 8 10.99 1.53 -16.45
C GLU A 8 12.35 1.96 -17.03
N ARG A 9 13.14 1.02 -17.57
CA ARG A 9 14.41 1.35 -18.26
C ARG A 9 14.22 2.27 -19.47
N GLU A 10 13.14 2.10 -20.24
CA GLU A 10 12.86 3.00 -21.37
C GLU A 10 12.28 4.34 -20.89
N GLN A 11 11.48 4.33 -19.82
CA GLN A 11 10.98 5.54 -19.16
C GLN A 11 12.13 6.40 -18.63
N GLU A 12 13.11 5.82 -17.96
CA GLU A 12 14.30 6.53 -17.46
C GLU A 12 15.07 7.22 -18.59
N LYS A 13 15.20 6.57 -19.76
CA LYS A 13 15.83 7.18 -20.95
C LYS A 13 15.04 8.39 -21.44
N VAL A 14 13.70 8.29 -21.48
CA VAL A 14 12.83 9.41 -21.85
C VAL A 14 13.00 10.56 -20.85
N VAL A 15 12.92 10.29 -19.55
CA VAL A 15 13.07 11.30 -18.50
C VAL A 15 14.44 11.98 -18.56
N LYS A 16 15.52 11.21 -18.73
CA LYS A 16 16.88 11.74 -18.86
C LYS A 16 17.01 12.65 -20.09
N LYS A 17 16.46 12.24 -21.23
CA LYS A 17 16.48 13.04 -22.46
C LYS A 17 15.63 14.30 -22.34
N LEU A 18 14.44 14.20 -21.73
CA LEU A 18 13.56 15.34 -21.48
C LEU A 18 14.22 16.38 -20.57
N LYS A 19 14.88 15.95 -19.48
CA LYS A 19 15.65 16.83 -18.61
C LYS A 19 16.80 17.52 -19.35
N ALA A 20 17.51 16.81 -20.21
CA ALA A 20 18.60 17.37 -21.01
C ALA A 20 18.10 18.41 -22.02
N VAL A 21 17.02 18.11 -22.76
CA VAL A 21 16.39 19.04 -23.72
C VAL A 21 15.84 20.26 -23.00
N SER A 22 15.15 20.07 -21.86
CA SER A 22 14.64 21.17 -21.04
C SER A 22 15.78 22.06 -20.55
N GLY A 23 16.87 21.49 -20.02
CA GLY A 23 18.02 22.26 -19.55
C GLY A 23 18.68 23.08 -20.67
N SER A 24 18.98 22.43 -21.80
CA SER A 24 19.53 23.07 -23.00
C SER A 24 18.64 24.20 -23.52
N ALA A 25 17.33 23.96 -23.64
CA ALA A 25 16.37 24.96 -24.08
C ALA A 25 16.29 26.14 -23.10
N THR A 26 16.26 25.88 -21.78
CA THR A 26 16.24 26.92 -20.76
C THR A 26 17.50 27.79 -20.81
N GLU A 27 18.68 27.21 -20.91
CA GLU A 27 19.95 27.95 -21.01
C GLU A 27 20.00 28.83 -22.27
N LYS A 28 19.62 28.28 -23.43
CA LYS A 28 19.59 29.03 -24.70
C LYS A 28 18.57 30.16 -24.66
N LEU A 29 17.38 29.92 -24.11
CA LEU A 29 16.36 30.95 -23.95
C LEU A 29 16.83 32.05 -23.00
N GLN A 30 17.51 31.72 -21.91
CA GLN A 30 18.08 32.69 -20.98
C GLN A 30 19.16 33.56 -21.65
N GLN A 31 20.04 32.97 -22.47
CA GLN A 31 21.04 33.73 -23.24
C GLN A 31 20.39 34.71 -24.21
N VAL A 32 19.37 34.26 -24.95
CA VAL A 32 18.60 35.12 -25.86
C VAL A 32 17.89 36.24 -25.08
N LEU A 33 17.31 35.94 -23.92
CA LEU A 33 16.64 36.92 -23.07
C LEU A 33 17.62 38.00 -22.58
N HIS A 34 18.83 37.60 -22.19
CA HIS A 34 19.89 38.53 -21.80
C HIS A 34 20.35 39.42 -22.97
N GLN A 35 20.50 38.85 -24.17
CA GLN A 35 20.82 39.62 -25.38
C GLN A 35 19.72 40.64 -25.73
N ILE A 36 18.44 40.27 -25.60
CA ILE A 36 17.31 41.16 -25.82
C ILE A 36 17.29 42.29 -24.78
N GLN A 37 17.59 42.00 -23.51
CA GLN A 37 17.70 43.00 -22.45
C GLN A 37 18.84 43.99 -22.73
N ALA A 38 20.03 43.50 -23.06
CA ALA A 38 21.17 44.34 -23.42
C ALA A 38 20.87 45.21 -24.66
N LEU A 39 20.19 44.64 -25.66
CA LEU A 39 19.74 45.39 -26.84
C LEU A 39 18.75 46.49 -26.47
N LYS A 40 17.80 46.20 -25.58
CA LYS A 40 16.82 47.17 -25.08
C LYS A 40 17.51 48.33 -24.39
N GLU A 41 18.44 48.05 -23.47
CA GLU A 41 19.22 49.08 -22.76
C GLU A 41 20.00 49.98 -23.73
N LEU A 42 20.68 49.36 -24.70
CA LEU A 42 21.49 50.04 -25.72
C LEU A 42 20.64 50.92 -26.65
N LEU A 43 19.39 50.53 -26.94
CA LEU A 43 18.45 51.33 -27.71
C LEU A 43 17.81 52.45 -26.87
N THR A 44 17.51 52.22 -25.59
CA THR A 44 16.93 53.24 -24.69
C THR A 44 17.93 54.30 -24.23
N ALA A 45 19.23 54.00 -24.24
CA ALA A 45 20.28 54.96 -23.90
C ALA A 45 20.53 56.01 -25.01
N ALA A 46 19.98 55.82 -26.20
CA ALA A 46 20.09 56.78 -27.30
C ALA A 46 19.06 57.92 -27.17
N ALA A 47 19.43 59.13 -27.59
CA ALA A 47 18.52 60.28 -27.60
C ALA A 47 17.32 60.03 -28.56
N PRO A 48 16.11 60.53 -28.24
CA PRO A 48 14.88 60.20 -28.98
C PRO A 48 14.90 60.48 -30.49
N ASP A 49 15.75 61.42 -30.94
CA ASP A 49 15.90 61.80 -32.35
C ASP A 49 17.25 61.38 -32.98
N ALA A 50 18.03 60.54 -32.30
CA ALA A 50 19.31 60.06 -32.82
C ALA A 50 19.12 58.99 -33.92
N LYS A 51 19.79 59.17 -35.06
CA LYS A 51 19.81 58.15 -36.11
C LYS A 51 20.47 56.87 -35.58
N VAL A 52 19.84 55.71 -35.83
CA VAL A 52 20.37 54.40 -35.45
C VAL A 52 21.78 54.21 -36.00
N SER A 53 22.74 54.02 -35.10
CA SER A 53 24.15 53.78 -35.43
C SER A 53 24.33 52.43 -36.12
N GLU A 54 25.41 52.28 -36.90
CA GLU A 54 25.72 51.01 -37.56
C GLU A 54 25.95 49.88 -36.53
N ALA A 55 26.54 50.23 -35.37
CA ALA A 55 26.71 49.30 -34.24
C ALA A 55 25.37 48.81 -33.66
N GLN A 56 24.36 49.69 -33.55
CA GLN A 56 23.01 49.31 -33.12
C GLN A 56 22.33 48.40 -34.13
N ARG A 57 22.46 48.66 -35.43
CA ARG A 57 21.89 47.80 -36.48
C ARG A 57 22.52 46.41 -36.44
N GLU A 58 23.83 46.34 -36.24
CA GLU A 58 24.54 45.08 -36.16
C GLU A 58 24.15 44.29 -34.90
N ALA A 59 24.00 44.97 -33.75
CA ALA A 59 23.49 44.34 -32.53
C ALA A 59 22.07 43.77 -32.70
N VAL A 60 21.19 44.48 -33.41
CA VAL A 60 19.84 43.97 -33.75
C VAL A 60 19.93 42.73 -34.65
N ARG A 61 20.76 42.75 -35.70
CA ARG A 61 20.95 41.59 -36.59
C ARG A 61 21.48 40.38 -35.83
N GLN A 62 22.47 40.57 -34.96
CA GLN A 62 23.05 39.50 -34.16
C GLN A 62 22.05 38.90 -33.17
N CYS A 63 21.21 39.73 -32.54
CA CYS A 63 20.13 39.29 -31.67
C CYS A 63 19.09 38.46 -32.45
N LEU A 64 18.64 38.95 -33.62
CA LEU A 64 17.71 38.23 -34.49
C LEU A 64 18.26 36.87 -34.95
N TYR A 65 19.56 36.82 -35.30
CA TYR A 65 20.24 35.57 -35.67
C TYR A 65 20.26 34.58 -34.49
N SER A 66 20.61 35.06 -33.29
CA SER A 66 20.66 34.23 -32.08
C SER A 66 19.27 33.69 -31.68
N ILE A 67 18.21 34.50 -31.81
CA ILE A 67 16.82 34.05 -31.61
C ILE A 67 16.47 32.92 -32.59
N LYS A 68 16.80 33.09 -33.87
CA LYS A 68 16.50 32.10 -34.91
C LYS A 68 17.25 30.78 -34.66
N GLU A 69 18.53 30.85 -34.33
CA GLU A 69 19.36 29.68 -33.98
C GLU A 69 18.80 28.96 -32.75
N ALA A 70 18.47 29.69 -31.68
CA ALA A 70 17.91 29.10 -30.46
C ALA A 70 16.56 28.40 -30.73
N ALA A 71 15.68 29.03 -31.50
CA ALA A 71 14.39 28.45 -31.88
C ALA A 71 14.55 27.19 -32.75
N GLN A 72 15.48 27.23 -33.72
CA GLN A 72 15.74 26.10 -34.60
C GLN A 72 16.36 24.92 -33.83
N ALA A 73 17.31 25.21 -32.93
CA ALA A 73 17.93 24.20 -32.08
C ALA A 73 16.91 23.55 -31.14
N ALA A 74 16.07 24.34 -30.47
CA ALA A 74 15.00 23.82 -29.60
C ALA A 74 14.00 22.95 -30.39
N SER A 75 13.64 23.35 -31.62
CA SER A 75 12.76 22.56 -32.49
C SER A 75 13.40 21.20 -32.87
N ASN A 76 14.68 21.19 -33.21
CA ASN A 76 15.40 19.97 -33.58
C ASN A 76 15.55 19.03 -32.38
N GLU A 77 15.91 19.56 -31.21
CA GLU A 77 16.01 18.79 -29.97
C GLU A 77 14.65 18.18 -29.56
N HIS A 78 13.56 18.92 -29.75
CA HIS A 78 12.21 18.39 -29.53
C HIS A 78 11.87 17.24 -30.48
N LYS A 79 12.18 17.37 -31.78
CA LYS A 79 11.93 16.30 -32.77
C LYS A 79 12.68 15.00 -32.41
N ASP A 80 13.89 15.12 -31.91
CA ASP A 80 14.71 13.99 -31.48
C ASP A 80 14.11 13.22 -30.30
N MET A 81 13.16 13.79 -29.56
CA MET A 81 12.46 13.08 -28.49
C MET A 81 11.47 12.04 -29.03
N HIS A 82 10.86 12.25 -30.20
CA HIS A 82 9.80 11.38 -30.73
C HIS A 82 10.25 9.92 -30.84
N ALA A 83 11.49 9.68 -31.26
CA ALA A 83 12.04 8.33 -31.37
C ALA A 83 12.12 7.63 -30.00
N THR A 84 12.43 8.36 -28.93
CA THR A 84 12.55 7.81 -27.57
C THR A 84 11.17 7.53 -26.98
N ILE A 85 10.22 8.44 -27.18
CA ILE A 85 8.81 8.25 -26.79
C ILE A 85 8.19 7.06 -27.55
N SER A 86 8.46 6.92 -28.84
CA SER A 86 7.99 5.79 -29.64
C SER A 86 8.55 4.45 -29.14
N LYS A 87 9.83 4.41 -28.73
CA LYS A 87 10.42 3.21 -28.12
C LYS A 87 9.75 2.85 -26.80
N LEU A 88 9.44 3.83 -25.95
CA LEU A 88 8.68 3.62 -24.73
C LEU A 88 7.28 3.04 -25.04
N GLY A 89 6.56 3.60 -26.02
CA GLY A 89 5.26 3.07 -26.47
C GLY A 89 5.36 1.61 -26.90
N LYS A 90 6.32 1.27 -27.76
CA LYS A 90 6.56 -0.12 -28.19
C LYS A 90 6.93 -1.05 -27.04
N ALA A 91 7.68 -0.55 -26.04
CA ALA A 91 8.01 -1.32 -24.86
C ALA A 91 6.77 -1.59 -24.00
N ILE A 92 5.87 -0.61 -23.87
CA ILE A 92 4.58 -0.80 -23.19
C ILE A 92 3.75 -1.85 -23.93
N ASP A 93 3.55 -1.71 -25.24
CA ASP A 93 2.75 -2.64 -26.03
C ASP A 93 3.29 -4.08 -25.90
N LYS A 94 4.61 -4.25 -26.03
CA LYS A 94 5.26 -5.57 -25.93
C LYS A 94 5.07 -6.23 -24.55
N ASN A 95 5.00 -5.45 -23.47
CA ASN A 95 5.04 -5.98 -22.11
C ASN A 95 3.66 -6.01 -21.42
N PHE A 96 2.68 -5.23 -21.90
CA PHE A 96 1.41 -5.03 -21.20
C PHE A 96 0.16 -5.28 -22.07
N SER A 97 0.27 -5.67 -23.34
CA SER A 97 -0.90 -6.03 -24.15
C SER A 97 -1.33 -7.49 -23.90
N ALA A 98 -2.05 -7.73 -22.81
CA ALA A 98 -2.93 -8.90 -22.71
C ALA A 98 -4.36 -8.41 -22.89
N ASP A 99 -5.10 -8.95 -23.86
CA ASP A 99 -6.53 -8.72 -23.94
C ASP A 99 -7.21 -9.47 -22.78
N ILE A 100 -7.55 -8.73 -21.72
CA ILE A 100 -8.21 -9.26 -20.52
C ILE A 100 -9.74 -9.28 -20.70
N SER A 101 -10.29 -8.66 -21.76
CA SER A 101 -11.74 -8.67 -22.02
C SER A 101 -12.29 -10.10 -22.11
N ALA A 102 -11.42 -11.01 -22.53
CA ALA A 102 -11.63 -12.44 -22.51
C ALA A 102 -12.06 -13.01 -21.14
N MET A 103 -11.60 -12.43 -20.03
CA MET A 103 -11.90 -12.90 -18.67
C MET A 103 -13.03 -12.11 -18.01
N ASN A 104 -13.78 -11.30 -18.77
CA ASN A 104 -14.89 -10.56 -18.21
C ASN A 104 -16.01 -11.52 -17.79
N VAL A 105 -16.52 -11.32 -16.57
CA VAL A 105 -17.66 -12.06 -16.05
C VAL A 105 -18.91 -11.21 -16.30
N ASP A 106 -19.85 -11.75 -17.08
CA ASP A 106 -21.09 -11.03 -17.40
C ASP A 106 -21.82 -10.62 -16.12
N GLY A 107 -22.13 -9.32 -16.03
CA GLY A 107 -22.83 -8.74 -14.89
C GLY A 107 -21.96 -8.39 -13.68
N ALA A 108 -20.65 -8.62 -13.72
CA ALA A 108 -19.73 -8.28 -12.62
C ALA A 108 -19.69 -6.78 -12.27
N PHE A 109 -20.07 -5.92 -13.23
CA PHE A 109 -20.11 -4.47 -13.07
C PHE A 109 -21.55 -3.92 -13.09
N SER A 110 -22.55 -4.76 -12.81
CA SER A 110 -23.96 -4.36 -12.78
C SER A 110 -24.65 -4.82 -11.51
N GLY A 111 -25.62 -4.06 -11.00
CA GLY A 111 -26.38 -4.40 -9.80
C GLY A 111 -25.51 -4.47 -8.54
N GLN A 112 -25.77 -5.46 -7.67
CA GLN A 112 -25.09 -5.59 -6.38
C GLN A 112 -23.55 -5.71 -6.47
N PRO A 113 -22.96 -6.52 -7.37
CA PRO A 113 -21.50 -6.59 -7.52
C PRO A 113 -20.83 -5.24 -7.77
N CYS A 114 -21.47 -4.35 -8.54
CA CYS A 114 -20.97 -3.00 -8.81
C CYS A 114 -20.97 -2.14 -7.54
N LEU A 115 -22.04 -2.21 -6.75
CA LEU A 115 -22.14 -1.49 -5.47
C LEU A 115 -21.07 -1.96 -4.48
N GLU A 116 -20.85 -3.27 -4.35
CA GLU A 116 -19.80 -3.81 -3.49
C GLU A 116 -18.39 -3.41 -3.96
N LEU A 117 -18.14 -3.42 -5.28
CA LEU A 117 -16.88 -2.95 -5.84
C LEU A 117 -16.66 -1.47 -5.52
N ASN A 118 -17.66 -0.61 -5.76
CA ASN A 118 -17.55 0.81 -5.47
C ASN A 118 -17.35 1.06 -3.97
N ARG A 119 -18.03 0.31 -3.10
CA ARG A 119 -17.80 0.34 -1.65
C ARG A 119 -16.35 0.02 -1.30
N VAL A 120 -15.80 -1.07 -1.85
CA VAL A 120 -14.40 -1.49 -1.58
C VAL A 120 -13.39 -0.46 -2.11
N ILE A 121 -13.69 0.19 -3.23
CA ILE A 121 -12.89 1.31 -3.76
C ILE A 121 -12.97 2.52 -2.82
N CYS A 122 -14.16 2.90 -2.37
CA CYS A 122 -14.35 3.97 -1.39
C CYS A 122 -13.55 3.68 -0.11
N GLU A 123 -13.74 2.53 0.52
CA GLU A 123 -12.99 2.15 1.73
C GLU A 123 -11.47 2.22 1.51
N HIS A 124 -10.98 1.83 0.32
CA HIS A 124 -9.57 1.99 -0.03
C HIS A 124 -9.14 3.45 -0.10
N LEU A 125 -9.91 4.33 -0.76
CA LEU A 125 -9.60 5.75 -0.87
C LEU A 125 -9.52 6.42 0.51
N PHE A 126 -10.47 6.12 1.39
CA PHE A 126 -10.47 6.62 2.77
C PHE A 126 -9.25 6.14 3.56
N ARG A 127 -8.88 4.85 3.44
CA ARG A 127 -7.62 4.32 4.04
C ARG A 127 -6.37 5.04 3.54
N GLN A 128 -6.36 5.45 2.27
CA GLN A 128 -5.27 6.21 1.65
C GLN A 128 -5.32 7.72 1.96
N GLY A 129 -6.32 8.20 2.71
CA GLY A 129 -6.49 9.63 3.02
C GLY A 129 -7.07 10.46 1.87
N LYS A 130 -7.56 9.81 0.80
CA LYS A 130 -8.16 10.46 -0.37
C LYS A 130 -9.66 10.70 -0.15
N MET A 131 -9.96 11.50 0.87
CA MET A 131 -11.31 11.73 1.39
C MET A 131 -12.25 12.34 0.35
N GLU A 132 -11.85 13.45 -0.26
CA GLU A 132 -12.66 14.17 -1.26
C GLU A 132 -13.02 13.26 -2.45
N VAL A 133 -12.05 12.48 -2.93
CA VAL A 133 -12.27 11.54 -4.04
C VAL A 133 -13.22 10.42 -3.64
N GLY A 134 -13.06 9.89 -2.42
CA GLY A 134 -13.94 8.86 -1.87
C GLY A 134 -15.38 9.35 -1.69
N GLU A 135 -15.56 10.57 -1.18
CA GLU A 135 -16.89 11.18 -1.01
C GLU A 135 -17.57 11.48 -2.35
N THR A 136 -16.83 11.95 -3.36
CA THR A 136 -17.38 12.14 -4.71
C THR A 136 -17.82 10.81 -5.31
N LEU A 137 -16.98 9.78 -5.26
CA LEU A 137 -17.34 8.45 -5.76
C LEU A 137 -18.57 7.89 -5.02
N MET A 138 -18.64 8.06 -3.70
CA MET A 138 -19.76 7.61 -2.90
C MET A 138 -21.07 8.29 -3.32
N LYS A 139 -21.04 9.60 -3.62
CA LYS A 139 -22.20 10.34 -4.14
C LYS A 139 -22.59 9.91 -5.55
N GLU A 140 -21.62 9.77 -6.46
CA GLU A 140 -21.85 9.39 -7.85
C GLU A 140 -22.35 7.95 -8.00
N ALA A 141 -21.90 7.05 -7.12
CA ALA A 141 -22.32 5.65 -7.08
C ALA A 141 -23.55 5.40 -6.20
N GLU A 142 -24.19 6.45 -5.66
CA GLU A 142 -25.36 6.37 -4.77
C GLU A 142 -25.17 5.39 -3.60
N LEU A 143 -23.97 5.38 -3.01
CA LEU A 143 -23.61 4.49 -1.91
C LEU A 143 -24.02 5.08 -0.56
N GLU A 144 -24.82 4.33 0.20
CA GLU A 144 -25.14 4.65 1.59
C GLU A 144 -24.17 3.94 2.53
N LEU A 145 -23.02 4.56 2.79
CA LEU A 145 -22.05 4.09 3.78
C LEU A 145 -22.16 4.89 5.08
N ASP A 146 -22.06 4.21 6.21
CA ASP A 146 -22.06 4.86 7.53
C ASP A 146 -20.84 5.78 7.65
N GLN A 147 -21.10 7.07 7.84
CA GLN A 147 -20.06 8.09 8.00
C GLN A 147 -19.22 7.85 9.26
N SER A 148 -19.79 7.24 10.31
CA SER A 148 -19.04 6.88 11.52
C SER A 148 -17.99 5.81 11.21
N TYR A 149 -18.38 4.76 10.48
CA TYR A 149 -17.48 3.72 10.00
C TYR A 149 -16.38 4.28 9.09
N LEU A 150 -16.73 5.17 8.15
CA LEU A 150 -15.74 5.82 7.28
C LEU A 150 -14.79 6.76 8.04
N GLY A 151 -15.31 7.45 9.06
CA GLY A 151 -14.53 8.31 9.95
C GLY A 151 -13.40 7.59 10.67
N GLN A 152 -13.55 6.29 10.94
CA GLN A 152 -12.49 5.47 11.54
C GLN A 152 -11.26 5.37 10.63
N PHE A 153 -11.45 5.28 9.32
CA PHE A 153 -10.33 5.29 8.37
C PHE A 153 -9.61 6.64 8.32
N THR A 154 -10.36 7.73 8.47
CA THR A 154 -9.81 9.10 8.55
C THR A 154 -8.94 9.27 9.77
N GLU A 155 -9.42 8.86 10.94
CA GLU A 155 -8.66 8.92 12.20
C GLU A 155 -7.37 8.11 12.08
N LEU A 156 -7.47 6.86 11.58
CA LEU A 156 -6.30 6.00 11.33
C LEU A 156 -5.29 6.66 10.39
N ASN A 157 -5.75 7.23 9.28
CA ASN A 157 -4.88 7.85 8.28
C ASN A 157 -4.18 9.09 8.87
N LEU A 158 -4.90 9.93 9.60
CA LEU A 158 -4.35 11.11 10.26
C LEU A 158 -3.23 10.74 11.24
N VAL A 159 -3.44 9.72 12.06
CA VAL A 159 -2.43 9.25 13.02
C VAL A 159 -1.22 8.63 12.30
N LEU A 160 -1.45 7.82 11.27
CA LEU A 160 -0.36 7.22 10.48
C LEU A 160 0.47 8.27 9.74
N GLU A 161 -0.15 9.30 9.20
CA GLU A 161 0.55 10.39 8.50
C GLU A 161 1.36 11.26 9.48
N ALA A 162 0.82 11.51 10.68
CA ALA A 162 1.57 12.15 11.75
C ALA A 162 2.82 11.33 12.11
N LEU A 163 2.70 10.01 12.26
CA LEU A 163 3.84 9.13 12.54
C LEU A 163 4.88 9.15 11.42
N ARG A 164 4.47 9.17 10.14
CA ARG A 164 5.39 9.33 8.99
C ARG A 164 6.12 10.66 9.02
N SER A 165 5.46 11.71 9.47
CA SER A 165 6.01 13.07 9.65
C SER A 165 6.82 13.22 10.96
N ARG A 166 7.12 12.12 11.67
CA ARG A 166 7.81 12.10 12.97
C ARG A 166 7.10 12.87 14.08
N ASN A 167 5.78 12.96 13.99
CA ASN A 167 4.89 13.48 15.04
C ASN A 167 4.20 12.30 15.73
N VAL A 168 4.51 12.09 17.00
CA VAL A 168 4.04 10.93 17.78
C VAL A 168 2.78 11.24 18.61
N GLU A 169 2.43 12.51 18.71
CA GLU A 169 1.42 13.03 19.60
C GLU A 169 0.03 12.46 19.31
N PRO A 170 -0.49 12.47 18.06
CA PRO A 170 -1.80 11.91 17.76
C PRO A 170 -1.88 10.41 18.08
N ALA A 171 -0.81 9.67 17.78
CA ALA A 171 -0.73 8.24 18.08
C ALA A 171 -0.69 7.97 19.59
N LEU A 172 0.01 8.81 20.34
CA LEU A 172 0.11 8.66 21.79
C LEU A 172 -1.22 8.99 22.48
N GLU A 173 -1.91 10.05 22.05
CA GLU A 173 -3.25 10.41 22.53
C GLU A 173 -4.23 9.27 22.27
N TRP A 174 -4.22 8.74 21.04
CA TRP A 174 -5.04 7.59 20.67
C TRP A 174 -4.74 6.37 21.54
N ALA A 175 -3.46 6.05 21.77
CA ALA A 175 -3.05 4.91 22.58
C ALA A 175 -3.44 5.05 24.06
N VAL A 176 -3.45 6.28 24.60
CA VAL A 176 -3.90 6.55 25.96
C VAL A 176 -5.40 6.35 26.11
N VAL A 177 -6.19 6.84 25.15
CA VAL A 177 -7.66 6.63 25.13
C VAL A 177 -8.00 5.15 25.05
N HIS A 178 -7.23 4.37 24.30
CA HIS A 178 -7.48 2.94 24.06
C HIS A 178 -6.66 2.00 24.98
N ARG A 179 -6.01 2.53 26.02
CA ARG A 179 -5.02 1.81 26.85
C ARG A 179 -5.53 0.47 27.37
N GLU A 180 -6.71 0.44 28.00
CA GLU A 180 -7.25 -0.79 28.61
C GLU A 180 -7.45 -1.90 27.56
N ARG A 181 -7.98 -1.53 26.38
CA ARG A 181 -8.20 -2.47 25.28
C ARG A 181 -6.87 -2.92 24.67
N LEU A 182 -5.88 -2.05 24.54
CA LEU A 182 -4.54 -2.40 24.07
C LEU A 182 -3.85 -3.40 25.03
N LEU A 183 -3.96 -3.17 26.34
CA LEU A 183 -3.40 -4.05 27.36
C LEU A 183 -4.09 -5.42 27.37
N ALA A 184 -5.41 -5.47 27.19
CA ALA A 184 -6.15 -6.74 27.08
C ALA A 184 -5.68 -7.60 25.89
N HIS A 185 -5.22 -6.96 24.81
CA HIS A 185 -4.64 -7.64 23.65
C HIS A 185 -3.12 -7.87 23.75
N GLY A 186 -2.50 -7.49 24.87
CA GLY A 186 -1.06 -7.65 25.09
C GLY A 186 -0.18 -6.70 24.27
N SER A 187 -0.72 -5.61 23.72
CA SER A 187 0.04 -4.65 22.93
C SER A 187 1.04 -3.84 23.79
N CYS A 188 2.22 -3.57 23.22
CA CYS A 188 3.23 -2.66 23.79
C CYS A 188 3.30 -1.29 23.08
N LEU A 189 2.28 -0.98 22.25
CA LEU A 189 2.22 0.24 21.44
C LEU A 189 2.46 1.51 22.23
N GLU A 190 1.78 1.67 23.37
CA GLU A 190 1.93 2.87 24.19
C GLU A 190 3.38 3.06 24.65
N PHE A 191 4.06 1.99 25.07
CA PHE A 191 5.46 2.08 25.51
C PHE A 191 6.38 2.53 24.37
N LYS A 192 6.23 1.93 23.18
CA LYS A 192 7.04 2.29 22.00
C LYS A 192 6.79 3.72 21.53
N LEU A 193 5.56 4.21 21.56
CA LEU A 193 5.23 5.61 21.27
C LEU A 193 5.89 6.56 22.28
N ARG A 194 5.83 6.22 23.58
CA ARG A 194 6.50 7.01 24.61
C ARG A 194 8.02 7.00 24.47
N GLN A 195 8.59 5.88 24.04
CA GLN A 195 10.01 5.79 23.70
C GLN A 195 10.39 6.76 22.57
N LEU A 196 9.62 6.77 21.47
CA LEU A 196 9.85 7.71 20.37
C LEU A 196 9.70 9.18 20.82
N LYS A 197 8.69 9.49 21.64
CA LYS A 197 8.52 10.83 22.21
C LYS A 197 9.71 11.25 23.05
N PHE A 198 10.19 10.37 23.93
CA PHE A 198 11.36 10.62 24.77
C PHE A 198 12.60 10.91 23.92
N LEU A 199 12.87 10.09 22.91
CA LEU A 199 14.02 10.27 22.01
C LEU A 199 13.90 11.56 21.18
N SER A 200 12.70 11.90 20.72
CA SER A 200 12.44 13.15 20.01
C SER A 200 12.73 14.39 20.88
N LEU A 201 12.27 14.40 22.13
CA LEU A 201 12.58 15.48 23.08
C LEU A 201 14.09 15.61 23.34
N LEU A 202 14.78 14.49 23.52
CA LEU A 202 16.19 14.49 23.82
C LEU A 202 17.04 14.94 22.63
N SER A 203 16.72 14.46 21.42
CA SER A 203 17.37 14.89 20.16
C SER A 203 17.09 16.35 19.82
N GLY A 204 15.92 16.88 20.21
CA GLY A 204 15.58 18.29 20.07
C GLY A 204 16.25 19.22 21.09
N GLY A 205 17.08 18.70 22.00
CA GLY A 205 17.76 19.49 23.03
C GLY A 205 16.91 19.81 24.27
N HIS A 206 15.67 19.34 24.34
CA HIS A 206 14.73 19.55 25.44
C HIS A 206 15.02 18.62 26.64
N THR A 207 16.26 18.63 27.13
CA THR A 207 16.75 17.67 28.15
C THR A 207 15.94 17.70 29.44
N SER A 208 15.53 18.90 29.89
CA SER A 208 14.71 19.06 31.11
C SER A 208 13.32 18.45 30.95
N GLU A 209 12.70 18.62 29.78
CA GLU A 209 11.38 18.04 29.47
C GLU A 209 11.49 16.52 29.33
N ALA A 210 12.54 16.02 28.67
CA ALA A 210 12.82 14.59 28.56
C ALA A 210 13.00 13.94 29.95
N LEU A 211 13.66 14.63 30.89
CA LEU A 211 13.83 14.17 32.27
C LEU A 211 12.50 14.10 33.03
N ALA A 212 11.65 15.12 32.87
CA ALA A 212 10.30 15.08 33.44
C ALA A 212 9.48 13.94 32.85
N TYR A 213 9.55 13.75 31.53
CA TYR A 213 8.84 12.71 30.79
C TYR A 213 9.30 11.28 31.16
N ALA A 214 10.59 11.10 31.48
CA ALA A 214 11.16 9.82 31.89
C ALA A 214 10.43 9.18 33.08
N LYS A 215 9.85 9.99 33.98
CA LYS A 215 9.05 9.50 35.11
C LYS A 215 7.84 8.68 34.65
N ILE A 216 7.23 9.07 33.52
CA ILE A 216 6.09 8.36 32.94
C ILE A 216 6.53 6.99 32.39
N LEU A 217 7.73 6.87 31.85
CA LEU A 217 8.27 5.59 31.39
C LEU A 217 8.42 4.58 32.55
N GLY A 218 8.59 5.06 33.77
CA GLY A 218 8.71 4.22 34.97
C GLY A 218 7.53 3.25 35.17
N GLN A 219 6.32 3.61 34.74
CA GLN A 219 5.14 2.73 34.85
C GLN A 219 5.25 1.46 33.99
N PHE A 220 6.14 1.45 32.99
CA PHE A 220 6.39 0.32 32.09
C PHE A 220 7.58 -0.55 32.54
N ALA A 221 8.26 -0.19 33.63
CA ALA A 221 9.41 -0.91 34.16
C ALA A 221 9.20 -2.43 34.35
N PRO A 222 8.04 -2.93 34.83
CA PRO A 222 7.87 -4.37 35.02
C PRO A 222 8.06 -5.21 33.74
N LYS A 223 7.79 -4.64 32.56
CA LYS A 223 7.91 -5.32 31.27
C LYS A 223 9.10 -4.85 30.41
N HIS A 224 9.56 -3.60 30.58
CA HIS A 224 10.51 -2.95 29.66
C HIS A 224 11.71 -2.30 30.37
N ILE A 225 12.15 -2.85 31.51
CA ILE A 225 13.23 -2.26 32.31
C ILE A 225 14.55 -2.14 31.55
N PHE A 226 14.86 -3.07 30.65
CA PHE A 226 16.12 -3.05 29.90
C PHE A 226 16.16 -1.87 28.93
N GLU A 227 15.08 -1.67 28.19
CA GLU A 227 14.90 -0.55 27.26
C GLU A 227 14.91 0.78 28.01
N ILE A 228 14.22 0.87 29.16
CA ILE A 228 14.23 2.08 29.99
C ILE A 228 15.66 2.41 30.46
N LYS A 229 16.44 1.42 30.89
CA LYS A 229 17.85 1.65 31.27
C LYS A 229 18.68 2.21 30.12
N ARG A 230 18.48 1.71 28.90
CA ARG A 230 19.14 2.26 27.69
C ARG A 230 18.73 3.71 27.45
N LEU A 231 17.43 4.02 27.53
CA LEU A 231 16.92 5.39 27.38
C LEU A 231 17.49 6.35 28.43
N MET A 232 17.65 5.91 29.68
CA MET A 232 18.30 6.72 30.71
C MET A 232 19.79 6.94 30.42
N GLY A 233 20.46 5.95 29.83
CA GLY A 233 21.84 6.08 29.36
C GLY A 233 22.04 7.16 28.30
N CYS A 234 21.02 7.46 27.49
CA CYS A 234 21.08 8.50 26.46
C CYS A 234 21.35 9.90 27.03
N PHE A 235 20.94 10.19 28.27
CA PHE A 235 21.19 11.51 28.89
C PHE A 235 22.68 11.87 28.94
N LEU A 236 23.56 10.89 29.10
CA LEU A 236 25.02 11.10 29.16
C LEU A 236 25.59 11.64 27.84
N PHE A 237 24.88 11.43 26.73
CA PHE A 237 25.32 11.77 25.38
C PHE A 237 24.49 12.90 24.74
N ALA A 238 23.46 13.41 25.44
CA ALA A 238 22.56 14.44 24.93
C ALA A 238 23.31 15.69 24.42
N HIS A 239 24.36 16.13 25.14
CA HIS A 239 25.17 17.30 24.75
C HIS A 239 26.16 17.03 23.61
N ARG A 240 26.48 15.77 23.30
CA ARG A 240 27.44 15.37 22.25
C ARG A 240 26.75 14.93 20.95
N GLY A 241 25.42 14.81 20.97
CA GLY A 241 24.64 14.22 19.90
C GLY A 241 24.49 12.70 20.09
N LEU A 242 23.25 12.23 20.07
CA LEU A 242 22.91 10.82 20.26
C LEU A 242 23.35 9.94 19.07
N GLU A 243 23.44 10.51 17.86
CA GLU A 243 23.88 9.82 16.65
C GLU A 243 25.32 9.30 16.72
N GLN A 244 26.16 9.92 17.54
CA GLN A 244 27.56 9.52 17.74
C GLN A 244 27.76 8.68 19.00
N SER A 245 26.66 8.26 19.64
CA SER A 245 26.68 7.53 20.91
C SER A 245 26.54 6.02 20.71
N PRO A 246 26.81 5.20 21.75
CA PRO A 246 26.48 3.78 21.75
C PRO A 246 24.98 3.47 21.61
N TYR A 247 24.12 4.48 21.59
CA TYR A 247 22.66 4.38 21.46
C TYR A 247 22.13 4.87 20.11
N ALA A 248 23.01 5.06 19.11
CA ALA A 248 22.63 5.51 17.77
C ALA A 248 21.60 4.58 17.11
N ASP A 249 21.62 3.29 17.44
CA ASP A 249 20.62 2.32 16.99
C ASP A 249 19.19 2.73 17.37
N LEU A 250 18.99 3.36 18.54
CA LEU A 250 17.66 3.80 18.99
C LEU A 250 17.07 4.92 18.12
N LEU A 251 17.90 5.60 17.33
CA LEU A 251 17.48 6.67 16.42
C LEU A 251 17.19 6.17 15.00
N ASP A 252 17.37 4.87 14.73
CA ASP A 252 17.15 4.32 13.40
C ASP A 252 15.70 4.64 12.93
N PRO A 253 15.53 5.26 11.75
CA PRO A 253 14.21 5.56 11.18
C PRO A 253 13.27 4.34 11.12
N TRP A 254 13.82 3.12 11.05
CA TRP A 254 13.07 1.88 11.12
C TRP A 254 12.10 1.82 12.30
N HIS A 255 12.45 2.37 13.47
CA HIS A 255 11.57 2.37 14.64
C HIS A 255 10.26 3.13 14.40
N TRP A 256 10.28 4.19 13.59
CA TRP A 256 9.06 4.91 13.22
C TRP A 256 8.17 4.05 12.32
N THR A 257 8.77 3.34 11.36
CA THR A 257 8.06 2.39 10.49
C THR A 257 7.47 1.23 11.29
N GLU A 258 8.26 0.62 12.18
CA GLU A 258 7.81 -0.47 13.07
C GLU A 258 6.62 -0.03 13.93
N VAL A 259 6.69 1.15 14.54
CA VAL A 259 5.63 1.68 15.40
C VAL A 259 4.38 2.07 14.60
N ALA A 260 4.54 2.62 13.40
CA ALA A 260 3.40 2.88 12.50
C ALA A 260 2.70 1.58 12.08
N ASP A 261 3.45 0.53 11.75
CA ASP A 261 2.89 -0.78 11.41
C ASP A 261 2.21 -1.44 12.61
N MET A 262 2.78 -1.31 13.81
CA MET A 262 2.17 -1.79 15.05
C MET A 262 0.88 -1.02 15.37
N PHE A 263 0.89 0.31 15.23
CA PHE A 263 -0.31 1.13 15.38
C PHE A 263 -1.41 0.68 14.41
N ALA A 264 -1.09 0.52 13.12
CA ALA A 264 -2.06 0.08 12.11
C ALA A 264 -2.68 -1.29 12.49
N ARG A 265 -1.86 -2.26 12.91
CA ARG A 265 -2.34 -3.57 13.36
C ARG A 265 -3.26 -3.49 14.56
N ASP A 266 -2.84 -2.80 15.62
CA ASP A 266 -3.59 -2.73 16.86
C ASP A 266 -4.89 -1.93 16.69
N ALA A 267 -4.82 -0.83 15.96
CA ALA A 267 -5.98 0.02 15.72
C ALA A 267 -7.00 -0.67 14.78
N CYS A 268 -6.57 -1.31 13.70
CA CYS A 268 -7.47 -2.12 12.86
C CYS A 268 -8.12 -3.25 13.68
N LYS A 269 -7.36 -3.94 14.54
CA LYS A 269 -7.90 -5.00 15.40
C LYS A 269 -8.94 -4.47 16.38
N LEU A 270 -8.69 -3.31 16.99
CA LEU A 270 -9.63 -2.69 17.95
C LEU A 270 -10.88 -2.13 17.28
N LEU A 271 -10.78 -1.66 16.05
CA LEU A 271 -11.90 -1.11 15.28
C LEU A 271 -12.67 -2.18 14.49
N GLY A 272 -12.17 -3.41 14.44
CA GLY A 272 -12.77 -4.49 13.65
C GLY A 272 -12.58 -4.30 12.13
N LEU A 273 -11.54 -3.56 11.75
CA LEU A 273 -11.20 -3.26 10.36
C LEU A 273 -10.16 -4.26 9.84
N SER A 274 -10.21 -4.54 8.54
CA SER A 274 -9.14 -5.31 7.90
C SER A 274 -7.87 -4.47 7.82
N LEU A 275 -6.73 -5.05 8.24
CA LEU A 275 -5.42 -4.41 8.14
C LEU A 275 -5.08 -4.10 6.68
N GLU A 276 -5.21 -5.11 5.81
CA GLU A 276 -5.01 -4.94 4.38
C GLU A 276 -6.31 -4.49 3.71
N SER A 277 -6.19 -3.59 2.74
CA SER A 277 -7.33 -3.19 1.92
C SER A 277 -7.85 -4.38 1.10
N PRO A 278 -9.15 -4.71 1.17
CA PRO A 278 -9.73 -5.76 0.34
C PRO A 278 -9.46 -5.55 -1.15
N LEU A 279 -9.51 -4.30 -1.62
CA LEU A 279 -9.16 -3.95 -3.00
C LEU A 279 -7.73 -4.39 -3.36
N ARG A 280 -6.78 -4.08 -2.47
CA ARG A 280 -5.36 -4.41 -2.68
C ARG A 280 -5.14 -5.92 -2.70
N VAL A 281 -5.75 -6.63 -1.76
CA VAL A 281 -5.65 -8.09 -1.66
C VAL A 281 -6.26 -8.75 -2.89
N SER A 282 -7.48 -8.36 -3.27
CA SER A 282 -8.18 -8.89 -4.44
C SER A 282 -7.44 -8.59 -5.75
N LEU A 283 -6.94 -7.37 -5.93
CA LEU A 283 -6.14 -7.02 -7.11
C LEU A 283 -4.85 -7.83 -7.16
N SER A 284 -4.16 -7.98 -6.02
CA SER A 284 -2.93 -8.77 -5.93
C SER A 284 -3.18 -10.26 -6.20
N ALA A 285 -4.33 -10.79 -5.78
CA ALA A 285 -4.73 -12.16 -6.09
C ALA A 285 -5.06 -12.31 -7.58
N GLY A 286 -5.81 -11.37 -8.14
CA GLY A 286 -6.11 -11.30 -9.57
C GLY A 286 -4.84 -11.25 -10.42
N CYS A 287 -3.87 -10.40 -10.07
CA CYS A 287 -2.59 -10.32 -10.81
C CYS A 287 -1.80 -11.63 -10.80
N LEU A 288 -1.89 -12.45 -9.74
CA LEU A 288 -1.26 -13.77 -9.69
C LEU A 288 -2.05 -14.81 -10.50
N ALA A 289 -3.38 -14.80 -10.40
CA ALA A 289 -4.25 -15.77 -11.06
C ALA A 289 -4.35 -15.56 -12.58
N LEU A 290 -4.48 -14.30 -13.00
CA LEU A 290 -4.90 -13.92 -14.35
C LEU A 290 -4.01 -14.49 -15.47
N PRO A 291 -2.67 -14.49 -15.39
CA PRO A 291 -1.83 -15.07 -16.44
C PRO A 291 -2.12 -16.56 -16.70
N GLN A 292 -2.31 -17.33 -15.63
CA GLN A 292 -2.63 -18.75 -15.70
C GLN A 292 -4.03 -18.97 -16.29
N LEU A 293 -5.01 -18.15 -15.86
CA LEU A 293 -6.38 -18.19 -16.36
C LEU A 293 -6.47 -17.86 -17.86
N LEU A 294 -5.75 -16.83 -18.32
CA LEU A 294 -5.66 -16.47 -19.74
C LEU A 294 -5.02 -17.59 -20.57
N HIS A 295 -3.93 -18.18 -20.07
CA HIS A 295 -3.28 -19.31 -20.74
C HIS A 295 -4.23 -20.49 -20.86
N LEU A 296 -4.89 -20.88 -19.77
CA LEU A 296 -5.89 -21.96 -19.79
C LEU A 296 -6.98 -21.67 -20.81
N ARG A 297 -7.60 -20.48 -20.77
CA ARG A 297 -8.66 -20.12 -21.72
C ARG A 297 -8.20 -20.27 -23.18
N SER A 298 -6.99 -19.83 -23.50
CA SER A 298 -6.46 -19.96 -24.87
C SER A 298 -6.40 -21.41 -25.35
N VAL A 299 -5.96 -22.32 -24.47
CA VAL A 299 -5.91 -23.77 -24.74
C VAL A 299 -7.32 -24.35 -24.83
N MET A 300 -8.25 -23.89 -23.99
CA MET A 300 -9.63 -24.38 -23.99
C MET A 300 -10.39 -24.02 -25.27
N VAL A 301 -10.26 -22.77 -25.74
CA VAL A 301 -10.84 -22.33 -27.01
C VAL A 301 -10.25 -23.13 -28.17
N GLN A 302 -8.93 -23.34 -28.17
CA GLN A 302 -8.26 -24.17 -29.18
C GLN A 302 -8.78 -25.63 -29.18
N ARG A 303 -9.11 -26.17 -28.01
CA ARG A 303 -9.62 -27.53 -27.83
C ARG A 303 -11.14 -27.66 -27.86
N GLN A 304 -11.88 -26.58 -28.11
CA GLN A 304 -13.35 -26.53 -28.14
C GLN A 304 -14.02 -27.03 -26.85
N VAL A 305 -13.48 -26.67 -25.69
CA VAL A 305 -14.08 -27.01 -24.39
C VAL A 305 -14.63 -25.74 -23.74
N SER A 306 -15.96 -25.57 -23.71
CA SER A 306 -16.63 -24.33 -23.29
C SER A 306 -17.07 -24.30 -21.82
N ASP A 307 -17.31 -25.45 -21.18
CA ASP A 307 -18.13 -25.54 -19.96
C ASP A 307 -17.36 -25.59 -18.63
N ILE A 308 -16.07 -25.26 -18.61
CA ILE A 308 -15.26 -25.36 -17.37
C ILE A 308 -15.29 -24.08 -16.52
N TRP A 309 -15.71 -22.96 -17.11
CA TRP A 309 -15.86 -21.70 -16.38
C TRP A 309 -17.24 -21.65 -15.71
N SER A 310 -17.36 -22.28 -14.53
CA SER A 310 -18.52 -22.07 -13.66
C SER A 310 -18.47 -20.66 -13.07
N ARG A 311 -19.62 -20.11 -12.65
CA ARG A 311 -19.68 -18.76 -12.07
C ARG A 311 -19.01 -18.66 -10.69
N ASP A 312 -18.92 -19.79 -9.98
CA ASP A 312 -18.58 -19.79 -8.56
C ASP A 312 -17.23 -20.45 -8.25
N GLU A 313 -16.58 -21.09 -9.24
CA GLU A 313 -15.30 -21.79 -9.05
C GLU A 313 -14.29 -21.49 -10.16
N LEU A 314 -13.00 -21.48 -9.80
CA LEU A 314 -11.91 -21.37 -10.77
C LEU A 314 -11.62 -22.74 -11.41
N PRO A 315 -11.26 -22.78 -12.70
CA PRO A 315 -10.96 -24.03 -13.41
C PRO A 315 -9.66 -24.71 -12.94
N CYS A 316 -8.84 -24.00 -12.17
CA CYS A 316 -7.59 -24.48 -11.62
C CYS A 316 -7.33 -23.89 -10.24
N GLU A 317 -6.59 -24.62 -9.41
CA GLU A 317 -6.05 -24.07 -8.17
C GLU A 317 -5.00 -22.99 -8.49
N VAL A 318 -5.16 -21.83 -7.85
CA VAL A 318 -4.18 -20.75 -7.89
C VAL A 318 -3.51 -20.68 -6.53
N ASN A 319 -2.20 -20.89 -6.49
CA ASN A 319 -1.44 -20.75 -5.26
C ASN A 319 -1.23 -19.26 -4.94
N LEU A 320 -2.01 -18.75 -3.99
CA LEU A 320 -1.99 -17.37 -3.54
C LEU A 320 -0.98 -17.09 -2.41
N GLY A 321 -0.15 -18.08 -2.04
CA GLY A 321 0.76 -17.96 -0.91
C GLY A 321 0.08 -18.22 0.44
N TRP A 322 0.89 -18.30 1.50
CA TRP A 322 0.39 -18.58 2.87
C TRP A 322 -0.10 -17.30 3.55
N GLU A 323 0.41 -16.16 3.13
CA GLU A 323 0.07 -14.82 3.61
C GLU A 323 -1.39 -14.41 3.32
N ARG A 324 -2.06 -15.06 2.35
CA ARG A 324 -3.46 -14.81 2.00
C ARG A 324 -4.42 -15.87 2.55
N ARG A 325 -3.97 -16.69 3.50
CA ARG A 325 -4.79 -17.67 4.21
C ARG A 325 -5.35 -17.04 5.49
N TYR A 326 -6.47 -16.34 5.36
CA TYR A 326 -7.10 -15.61 6.46
C TYR A 326 -7.94 -16.50 7.40
N HIS A 327 -8.38 -17.66 6.93
CA HIS A 327 -9.27 -18.56 7.66
C HIS A 327 -8.76 -20.00 7.62
N SER A 328 -8.86 -20.68 8.76
CA SER A 328 -8.70 -22.12 8.84
C SER A 328 -9.89 -22.78 8.15
N VAL A 329 -9.61 -23.59 7.14
CA VAL A 329 -10.63 -24.35 6.41
C VAL A 329 -10.42 -25.83 6.70
N PHE A 330 -11.51 -26.54 6.98
CA PHE A 330 -11.51 -27.98 7.07
C PHE A 330 -12.50 -28.57 6.08
N THR A 331 -12.04 -29.50 5.26
CA THR A 331 -12.88 -30.26 4.34
C THR A 331 -13.09 -31.65 4.89
N CYS A 332 -14.35 -32.00 5.13
CA CYS A 332 -14.68 -33.32 5.65
C CYS A 332 -14.26 -34.40 4.64
N PRO A 333 -13.42 -35.37 5.04
CA PRO A 333 -12.92 -36.36 4.08
C PRO A 333 -13.99 -37.42 3.74
N ILE A 334 -15.07 -37.50 4.51
CA ILE A 334 -16.20 -38.43 4.28
C ILE A 334 -17.23 -37.81 3.35
N LEU A 335 -17.69 -36.59 3.64
CA LEU A 335 -18.67 -35.90 2.81
C LEU A 335 -18.04 -35.16 1.62
N ARG A 336 -16.71 -34.98 1.63
CA ARG A 336 -15.95 -34.20 0.65
C ARG A 336 -16.48 -32.77 0.48
N GLN A 337 -16.90 -32.19 1.61
CA GLN A 337 -17.49 -30.85 1.69
C GLN A 337 -16.78 -30.06 2.78
N GLN A 338 -16.61 -28.76 2.55
CA GLN A 338 -16.07 -27.82 3.53
C GLN A 338 -17.04 -27.69 4.73
N THR A 339 -16.50 -27.68 5.95
CA THR A 339 -17.27 -27.45 7.17
C THR A 339 -17.68 -25.99 7.31
N THR A 340 -18.81 -25.75 7.96
CA THR A 340 -19.38 -24.43 8.26
C THR A 340 -19.68 -24.31 9.74
N ASP A 341 -20.08 -23.13 10.23
CA ASP A 341 -20.47 -22.95 11.63
C ASP A 341 -21.67 -23.85 12.04
N GLY A 342 -22.57 -24.13 11.09
CA GLY A 342 -23.69 -25.07 11.29
C GLY A 342 -23.26 -26.55 11.21
N ASN A 343 -22.14 -26.83 10.54
CA ASN A 343 -21.57 -28.17 10.38
C ASN A 343 -20.07 -28.17 10.72
N PRO A 344 -19.70 -27.95 11.99
CA PRO A 344 -18.31 -27.75 12.35
C PRO A 344 -17.52 -29.06 12.26
N PRO A 345 -16.19 -28.97 12.13
CA PRO A 345 -15.32 -30.14 12.25
C PRO A 345 -15.37 -30.68 13.68
N VAL A 346 -15.34 -32.00 13.78
CA VAL A 346 -15.36 -32.72 15.05
C VAL A 346 -14.23 -33.74 15.07
N ARG A 347 -13.56 -33.84 16.23
CA ARG A 347 -12.51 -34.79 16.52
C ARG A 347 -13.09 -36.01 17.22
N LEU A 348 -12.88 -37.17 16.62
CA LEU A 348 -13.18 -38.48 17.19
C LEU A 348 -12.19 -38.83 18.31
N LEU A 349 -12.55 -39.78 19.20
CA LEU A 349 -11.64 -40.25 20.26
C LEU A 349 -10.28 -40.72 19.73
N CYS A 350 -10.27 -41.31 18.54
CA CYS A 350 -9.06 -41.77 17.87
C CYS A 350 -8.17 -40.65 17.30
N GLY A 351 -8.60 -39.39 17.37
CA GLY A 351 -7.89 -38.22 16.85
C GLY A 351 -8.24 -37.85 15.40
N HIS A 352 -8.90 -38.74 14.63
CA HIS A 352 -9.40 -38.38 13.30
C HIS A 352 -10.47 -37.30 13.36
N ALA A 353 -10.48 -36.43 12.36
CA ALA A 353 -11.48 -35.37 12.23
C ALA A 353 -12.44 -35.63 11.08
N ILE A 354 -13.74 -35.39 11.31
CA ILE A 354 -14.81 -35.44 10.30
C ILE A 354 -15.77 -34.26 10.53
N SER A 355 -16.77 -34.02 9.69
CA SER A 355 -17.80 -33.01 9.98
C SER A 355 -18.87 -33.56 10.91
N ARG A 356 -19.59 -32.67 11.61
CA ARG A 356 -20.73 -33.04 12.46
C ARG A 356 -21.82 -33.80 11.69
N ASP A 357 -22.09 -33.43 10.44
CA ASP A 357 -23.07 -34.14 9.62
C ASP A 357 -22.59 -35.54 9.21
N ALA A 358 -21.29 -35.69 8.93
CA ALA A 358 -20.70 -37.00 8.68
C ALA A 358 -20.84 -37.90 9.90
N MET A 359 -20.56 -37.36 11.09
CA MET A 359 -20.74 -38.03 12.37
C MET A 359 -22.19 -38.49 12.56
N LYS A 360 -23.16 -37.58 12.40
CA LYS A 360 -24.60 -37.91 12.53
C LYS A 360 -25.03 -39.01 11.56
N LYS A 361 -24.60 -38.94 10.29
CA LYS A 361 -24.90 -39.99 9.29
C LYS A 361 -24.32 -41.34 9.69
N LEU A 362 -23.09 -41.37 10.19
CA LEU A 362 -22.43 -42.61 10.62
C LEU A 362 -23.10 -43.21 11.87
N ILE A 363 -23.59 -42.40 12.81
CA ILE A 363 -24.35 -42.87 13.98
C ILE A 363 -25.68 -43.51 13.55
N ILE A 364 -26.41 -42.88 12.63
CA ILE A 364 -27.68 -43.40 12.09
C ILE A 364 -27.45 -44.75 11.40
N GLN A 365 -26.38 -44.87 10.59
CA GLN A 365 -26.04 -46.12 9.89
C GLN A 365 -25.66 -47.25 10.85
N SER A 366 -25.02 -46.92 11.96
CA SER A 366 -24.40 -47.89 12.88
C SER A 366 -25.27 -48.25 14.09
N ARG A 367 -26.54 -47.82 14.10
CA ARG A 367 -27.57 -48.15 15.12
C ARG A 367 -27.06 -47.98 16.57
N SER A 368 -26.57 -46.78 16.91
CA SER A 368 -26.23 -46.23 18.25
C SER A 368 -24.75 -45.93 18.53
N ARG A 369 -23.80 -46.59 17.85
CA ARG A 369 -22.37 -46.36 18.06
C ARG A 369 -21.71 -45.76 16.84
N LEU A 370 -20.91 -44.73 17.01
CA LEU A 370 -20.10 -44.16 15.94
C LEU A 370 -18.84 -44.99 15.74
N LYS A 371 -18.71 -45.64 14.58
CA LYS A 371 -17.44 -46.28 14.18
C LYS A 371 -16.63 -45.32 13.33
N CYS A 372 -15.35 -45.15 13.65
CA CYS A 372 -14.46 -44.35 12.84
C CYS A 372 -14.28 -44.99 11.44
N PRO A 373 -14.38 -44.23 10.35
CA PRO A 373 -14.18 -44.76 8.99
C PRO A 373 -12.72 -45.11 8.67
N TYR A 374 -11.76 -44.58 9.45
CA TYR A 374 -10.32 -44.76 9.22
C TYR A 374 -9.65 -45.75 10.19
N CYS A 375 -10.34 -46.18 11.25
CA CYS A 375 -9.76 -47.05 12.27
C CYS A 375 -10.85 -47.86 13.00
N PRO A 376 -10.50 -48.93 13.73
CA PRO A 376 -11.49 -49.82 14.34
C PRO A 376 -12.16 -49.26 15.59
N ILE A 377 -11.82 -48.04 16.02
CA ILE A 377 -12.31 -47.45 17.27
C ILE A 377 -13.79 -47.04 17.12
N GLU A 378 -14.60 -47.49 18.08
CA GLU A 378 -16.00 -47.12 18.26
C GLU A 378 -16.15 -46.16 19.44
N MET A 379 -17.14 -45.27 19.36
CA MET A 379 -17.42 -44.27 20.37
C MET A 379 -18.90 -43.89 20.41
N LEU A 380 -19.31 -43.23 21.48
CA LEU A 380 -20.61 -42.58 21.63
C LEU A 380 -20.55 -41.13 21.11
N GLU A 381 -21.71 -40.57 20.77
CA GLU A 381 -21.80 -39.20 20.25
C GLU A 381 -21.22 -38.17 21.24
N GLY A 382 -21.45 -38.34 22.54
CA GLY A 382 -20.95 -37.43 23.58
C GLY A 382 -19.43 -37.46 23.80
N GLU A 383 -18.73 -38.43 23.22
CA GLU A 383 -17.27 -38.56 23.33
C GLU A 383 -16.53 -37.79 22.22
N VAL A 384 -17.28 -37.23 21.28
CA VAL A 384 -16.76 -36.44 20.17
C VAL A 384 -16.60 -34.98 20.60
N GLN A 385 -15.46 -34.38 20.25
CA GLN A 385 -15.18 -32.97 20.57
C GLN A 385 -15.24 -32.10 19.33
N GLU A 386 -15.93 -30.98 19.42
CA GLU A 386 -15.90 -29.96 18.37
C GLU A 386 -14.50 -29.33 18.28
N ILE A 387 -13.98 -29.19 17.06
CA ILE A 387 -12.75 -28.47 16.79
C ILE A 387 -13.10 -27.01 16.55
N LYS A 388 -12.50 -26.10 17.34
CA LYS A 388 -12.59 -24.65 17.15
C LYS A 388 -11.24 -24.13 16.70
N PHE A 389 -11.23 -23.33 15.64
CA PHE A 389 -10.03 -22.72 15.06
C PHE A 389 -9.75 -21.34 15.62
#